data_AF-C4Y4P8-F1
#
_entry.id   AF-C4Y4P8-F1
#
_cell.length_a   1.000
_cell.length_b   1.000
_cell.length_c   1.000
_cell.angle_alpha   90.00
_cell.angle_beta   90.00
_cell.angle_gamma   90.00
#
_symmetry.space_group_name_H-M   'P 1'
#
loop_
_entity.id
_entity.type
_entity.pdbx_description
1 polymer ?
#
loop_
_entity_poly.entity_id
_entity_poly.type
_entity_poly.pdbx_seq_one_letter_code
_entity_poly.pdbx_strand_id
1 'polypeptide(L)'
;MPVGVILEEAGTYVNASFYIPCEKLALSRLSSGLPLACSHILLDACNSQTFESSVECKIRQWGSRISESSTLTLIFPLPLAEQLANLEDAKTLDQLLYIDQCSSNVSLVLLVPVVDSVEYWFKLWRLRKRYRLILDLSFPISKHLLPRYKCLSYDAVVINSNTITQGLNLISKRSLPQILLYQSEIEQRLNSTLPRIPQPKLKAHSDELIDPLQPLTKNLDLDVYETFELDQTKYSQYDGAIEMAIQDLHQKRSNLKILVVGPGRGPLLQMVMRYTKNDDAIIAVEKNDKCIDTLKEKIRNTPRVTLVHGDIRNLTNETYDLVVSELLGSFGCNEACPEILQHLHSTIMIPEMYRSYLQAAYCDIVDNFECKRPYIAHFNSLFVVGDPVPTFEFSHPNENQLEQKISLQISSSCLNPTNVLMGYFEAHLYGPFRIGITPDLYKHEYCSSWYPMVFPVGLVQASTNVLFSRKSTRNAVWYEWSVDGESYNRDGKEYVISL
;
A
#
# COMPACT_ATOMS: atom_id res chain seq x y z
N MET A 1 -12.57 17.03 12.37
CA MET A 1 -11.12 17.10 12.65
C MET A 1 -10.81 18.43 13.28
N PRO A 2 -9.80 18.50 14.15
CA PRO A 2 -9.39 19.77 14.70
C PRO A 2 -8.79 20.62 13.56
N VAL A 3 -9.42 21.76 13.30
CA VAL A 3 -8.91 22.79 12.38
C VAL A 3 -8.26 23.87 13.23
N GLY A 4 -6.96 24.08 13.03
CA GLY A 4 -6.21 25.16 13.65
C GLY A 4 -6.17 26.39 12.76
N VAL A 5 -6.17 27.57 13.38
CA VAL A 5 -6.02 28.85 12.66
C VAL A 5 -4.75 29.54 13.11
N ILE A 6 -3.91 29.91 12.14
CA ILE A 6 -2.75 30.76 12.37
C ILE A 6 -3.23 32.21 12.38
N LEU A 7 -3.06 32.89 13.51
CA LEU A 7 -3.50 34.27 13.73
C LEU A 7 -2.38 35.25 13.37
N GLU A 8 -2.66 36.13 12.43
CA GLU A 8 -1.73 37.14 11.92
C GLU A 8 -2.01 38.51 12.56
N GLU A 9 -3.28 38.79 12.88
CA GLU A 9 -3.72 40.05 13.48
C GLU A 9 -4.64 39.84 14.69
N ALA A 10 -4.72 40.87 15.54
CA ALA A 10 -5.68 40.87 16.64
C ALA A 10 -7.06 41.29 16.13
N GLY A 11 -8.07 40.41 16.17
CA GLY A 11 -9.45 40.89 15.99
C GLY A 11 -10.50 39.97 15.36
N THR A 12 -10.23 38.72 15.04
CA THR A 12 -11.20 37.89 14.28
C THR A 12 -11.48 36.57 14.98
N TYR A 13 -12.73 36.36 15.42
CA TYR A 13 -13.17 35.13 16.07
C TYR A 13 -13.75 34.18 15.02
N VAL A 14 -12.87 33.44 14.36
CA VAL A 14 -13.24 32.36 13.45
C VAL A 14 -13.60 31.13 14.25
N ASN A 15 -14.64 30.36 13.90
CA ASN A 15 -14.94 29.10 14.57
C ASN A 15 -13.87 28.02 14.26
N ALA A 16 -12.81 27.97 15.08
CA ALA A 16 -11.68 27.04 14.98
C ALA A 16 -11.57 26.15 16.23
N SER A 17 -10.89 25.02 16.09
CA SER A 17 -10.68 24.10 17.21
C SER A 17 -9.58 24.57 18.17
N PHE A 18 -8.57 25.27 17.65
CA PHE A 18 -7.49 25.90 18.41
C PHE A 18 -6.83 26.99 17.55
N TYR A 19 -6.01 27.84 18.16
CA TYR A 19 -5.38 28.98 17.49
C TYR A 19 -3.87 29.00 17.74
N ILE A 20 -3.11 29.42 16.74
CA ILE A 20 -1.66 29.57 16.78
C ILE A 20 -1.32 31.04 16.47
N PRO A 21 -0.96 31.89 17.45
CA PRO A 21 -0.54 33.25 17.16
C PRO A 21 0.83 33.29 16.47
N CYS A 22 1.01 34.22 15.54
CA CYS A 22 2.33 34.59 15.03
C CYS A 22 3.18 35.27 16.12
N GLU A 23 4.49 35.36 15.91
CA GLU A 23 5.45 35.85 16.89
C GLU A 23 5.12 37.27 17.37
N LYS A 24 4.84 38.17 16.43
CA LYS A 24 4.47 39.56 16.74
C LYS A 24 3.22 39.64 17.62
N LEU A 25 2.18 38.88 17.28
CA LEU A 25 0.93 38.85 18.04
C LEU A 25 1.16 38.25 19.42
N ALA A 26 1.91 37.15 19.50
CA ALA A 26 2.24 36.49 20.76
C ALA A 26 3.06 37.43 21.67
N LEU A 27 4.08 38.12 21.14
CA LEU A 27 4.90 39.09 21.88
C LEU A 27 4.07 40.26 22.41
N SER A 28 3.17 40.81 21.58
CA SER A 28 2.31 41.94 21.97
C SER A 28 1.31 41.60 23.08
N ARG A 29 0.99 40.32 23.27
CA ARG A 29 0.06 39.84 24.32
C ARG A 29 0.74 39.33 25.59
N LEU A 30 2.07 39.20 25.60
CA LEU A 30 2.82 38.76 26.80
C LEU A 30 2.64 39.72 27.99
N SER A 31 2.37 41.00 27.77
CA SER A 31 2.17 42.00 28.83
C SER A 31 0.73 42.08 29.36
N SER A 32 -0.25 41.61 28.59
CA SER A 32 -1.69 41.65 28.91
C SER A 32 -2.30 40.27 29.18
N GLY A 33 -1.44 39.24 29.21
CA GLY A 33 -1.83 37.84 29.24
C GLY A 33 -1.92 37.26 27.83
N LEU A 34 -1.08 36.26 27.53
CA LEU A 34 -1.35 35.35 26.43
C LEU A 34 -2.77 34.80 26.64
N PRO A 35 -3.57 34.55 25.59
CA PRO A 35 -4.82 33.84 25.76
C PRO A 35 -4.55 32.56 26.55
N LEU A 36 -5.30 32.34 27.64
CA LEU A 36 -5.18 31.14 28.48
C LEU A 36 -5.10 29.89 27.57
N ALA A 37 -4.01 29.12 27.75
CA ALA A 37 -3.69 27.89 27.03
C ALA A 37 -3.11 28.00 25.60
N CYS A 38 -2.33 29.04 25.27
CA CYS A 38 -1.44 28.99 24.09
C CYS A 38 -0.33 27.92 24.26
N SER A 39 -0.54 26.73 23.70
CA SER A 39 0.45 25.65 23.68
C SER A 39 1.36 25.69 22.45
N HIS A 40 1.09 26.56 21.47
CA HIS A 40 1.82 26.67 20.20
C HIS A 40 2.00 28.14 19.78
N ILE A 41 3.15 28.49 19.21
CA ILE A 41 3.45 29.82 18.62
C ILE A 41 4.16 29.64 17.28
N LEU A 42 3.75 30.38 16.25
CA LEU A 42 4.46 30.45 14.97
C LEU A 42 5.49 31.59 15.00
N LEU A 43 6.76 31.26 14.81
CA LEU A 43 7.85 32.23 14.76
C LEU A 43 7.91 32.92 13.39
N ASP A 44 8.35 34.18 13.36
CA ASP A 44 8.60 34.89 12.09
C ASP A 44 9.80 34.25 11.37
N ALA A 45 9.79 34.26 10.04
CA ALA A 45 10.90 33.78 9.23
C ALA A 45 12.19 34.57 9.56
N CYS A 46 13.31 33.85 9.68
CA CYS A 46 14.61 34.47 9.94
C CYS A 46 15.14 35.13 8.66
N ASN A 47 15.19 36.47 8.65
CA ASN A 47 15.76 37.27 7.55
C ASN A 47 17.29 37.45 7.66
N SER A 48 17.97 36.78 8.60
CA SER A 48 19.38 37.05 8.92
C SER A 48 20.37 36.31 8.02
N GLN A 49 21.52 36.96 7.75
CA GLN A 49 22.67 36.38 7.04
C GLN A 49 23.29 35.15 7.73
N THR A 50 22.95 34.89 9.00
CA THR A 50 23.21 33.63 9.70
C THR A 50 21.93 33.17 10.40
N PHE A 51 21.38 32.05 9.95
CA PHE A 51 20.14 31.45 10.44
C PHE A 51 20.25 31.05 11.94
N GLU A 52 21.43 30.56 12.36
CA GLU A 52 21.76 30.10 13.72
C GLU A 52 21.45 31.13 14.81
N SER A 53 22.02 32.32 14.66
CA SER A 53 21.97 33.39 15.67
C SER A 53 20.53 33.85 15.95
N SER A 54 19.63 33.70 14.96
CA SER A 54 18.25 34.16 15.08
C SER A 54 17.37 33.14 15.82
N VAL A 55 17.56 31.84 15.59
CA VAL A 55 16.77 30.79 16.26
C VAL A 55 17.07 30.75 17.76
N GLU A 56 18.36 30.71 18.12
CA GLU A 56 18.80 30.65 19.52
C GLU A 56 18.34 31.87 20.31
N CYS A 57 18.43 33.07 19.71
CA CYS A 57 17.96 34.32 20.32
C CYS A 57 16.46 34.28 20.59
N LYS A 58 15.65 33.84 19.62
CA LYS A 58 14.20 33.71 19.79
C LYS A 58 13.87 32.68 20.88
N ILE A 59 14.50 31.50 20.86
CA ILE A 59 14.25 30.48 21.88
C ILE A 59 14.60 30.99 23.28
N ARG A 60 15.75 31.66 23.48
CA ARG A 60 16.11 32.25 24.79
C ARG A 60 15.13 33.34 25.24
N GLN A 61 14.70 34.19 24.31
CA GLN A 61 13.72 35.25 24.59
C GLN A 61 12.38 34.67 25.07
N TRP A 62 11.94 33.56 24.49
CA TRP A 62 10.69 32.90 24.86
C TRP A 62 10.84 31.97 26.07
N GLY A 63 11.91 31.19 26.13
CA GLY A 63 12.24 30.26 27.23
C GLY A 63 12.23 30.93 28.60
N SER A 64 12.78 32.15 28.70
CA SER A 64 12.78 32.95 29.94
C SER A 64 11.39 33.43 30.38
N ARG A 65 10.37 33.35 29.51
CA ARG A 65 9.01 33.85 29.74
C ARG A 65 7.96 32.74 29.91
N ILE A 66 8.36 31.48 29.79
CA ILE A 66 7.48 30.31 29.93
C ILE A 66 7.48 29.89 31.40
N SER A 67 6.30 29.66 31.98
CA SER A 67 6.21 29.16 33.36
C SER A 67 6.78 27.74 33.45
N GLU A 68 7.41 27.40 34.58
CA GLU A 68 8.00 26.06 34.81
C GLU A 68 6.98 24.90 34.69
N SER A 69 5.68 25.19 34.75
CA SER A 69 4.59 24.20 34.67
C SER A 69 3.91 24.08 33.31
N SER A 70 4.31 24.84 32.29
CA SER A 70 3.65 24.89 30.98
C SER A 70 4.56 24.37 29.86
N THR A 71 4.04 23.49 29.01
CA THR A 71 4.74 23.02 27.80
C THR A 71 4.37 23.90 26.62
N LEU A 72 5.36 24.51 25.97
CA LEU A 72 5.18 25.34 24.77
C LEU A 72 5.78 24.65 23.54
N THR A 73 5.07 24.74 22.42
CA THR A 73 5.55 24.30 21.11
C THR A 73 5.89 25.51 20.25
N LEU A 74 7.13 25.62 19.79
CA LEU A 74 7.55 26.64 18.84
C LEU A 74 7.51 26.04 17.43
N ILE A 75 6.76 26.69 16.55
CA ILE A 75 6.70 26.34 15.12
C ILE A 75 7.66 27.28 14.39
N PHE A 76 8.69 26.70 13.81
CA PHE A 76 9.75 27.44 13.16
C PHE A 76 9.64 27.30 11.64
N PRO A 77 9.37 28.39 10.88
CA PRO A 77 9.34 28.34 9.42
C PRO A 77 10.77 28.20 8.88
N LEU A 78 11.03 27.11 8.16
CA LEU A 78 12.26 27.02 7.39
C LEU A 78 12.16 27.92 6.15
N PRO A 79 13.25 28.61 5.75
CA PRO A 79 13.27 29.43 4.56
C PRO A 79 13.07 28.59 3.29
N LEU A 80 12.87 29.28 2.16
CA LEU A 80 12.64 28.71 0.83
C LEU A 80 13.53 27.48 0.55
N ALA A 81 12.96 26.50 -0.16
CA ALA A 81 13.59 25.19 -0.44
C ALA A 81 15.03 25.28 -0.95
N GLU A 82 15.41 26.36 -1.64
CA GLU A 82 16.76 26.66 -2.13
C GLU A 82 17.80 26.80 -0.99
N GLN A 83 17.43 27.38 0.16
CA GLN A 83 18.35 27.53 1.29
C GLN A 83 18.60 26.20 2.00
N LEU A 84 17.57 25.35 2.10
CA LEU A 84 17.70 23.98 2.58
C LEU A 84 18.46 23.09 1.58
N ALA A 85 18.38 23.40 0.28
CA ALA A 85 19.14 22.69 -0.73
C ALA A 85 20.66 22.85 -0.54
N ASN A 86 21.11 23.97 0.01
CA ASN A 86 22.53 24.24 0.28
C ASN A 86 23.03 23.69 1.63
N LEU A 87 22.18 23.07 2.44
CA LEU A 87 22.61 22.42 3.68
C LEU A 87 23.16 21.03 3.36
N GLU A 88 24.49 20.94 3.31
CA GLU A 88 25.21 19.72 2.91
C GLU A 88 24.98 18.56 3.90
N ASP A 89 24.71 18.82 5.18
CA ASP A 89 24.57 17.77 6.21
C ASP A 89 23.50 18.04 7.28
N ALA A 90 22.90 16.96 7.80
CA ALA A 90 22.00 17.01 8.96
C ALA A 90 22.68 17.54 10.23
N LYS A 91 24.02 17.43 10.30
CA LYS A 91 24.83 18.07 11.36
C LYS A 91 24.72 19.59 11.31
N THR A 92 24.59 20.18 10.13
CA THR A 92 24.39 21.62 9.98
C THR A 92 23.03 22.01 10.54
N LEU A 93 21.96 21.22 10.37
CA LEU A 93 20.66 21.53 11.01
C LEU A 93 20.71 21.40 12.54
N ASP A 94 21.38 20.37 13.07
CA ASP A 94 21.57 20.20 14.52
C ASP A 94 22.43 21.33 15.13
N GLN A 95 23.49 21.74 14.42
CA GLN A 95 24.31 22.92 14.75
C GLN A 95 23.52 24.22 14.60
N LEU A 96 22.61 24.31 13.63
CA LEU A 96 21.78 25.48 13.38
C LEU A 96 20.69 25.67 14.45
N LEU A 97 20.24 24.58 15.08
CA LEU A 97 19.10 24.61 15.98
C LEU A 97 19.49 24.57 17.47
N TYR A 98 20.71 24.19 17.86
CA TYR A 98 21.23 24.18 19.26
C TYR A 98 20.16 23.79 20.32
N ILE A 99 19.29 22.82 20.00
CA ILE A 99 18.06 22.55 20.77
C ILE A 99 18.36 21.93 22.12
N ASP A 100 19.52 21.28 22.27
CA ASP A 100 19.96 20.65 23.52
C ASP A 100 20.13 21.65 24.69
N GLN A 101 19.99 22.95 24.45
CA GLN A 101 19.98 24.01 25.48
C GLN A 101 18.58 24.54 25.83
N CYS A 102 17.52 24.04 25.19
CA CYS A 102 16.16 24.41 25.53
C CYS A 102 15.72 23.77 26.85
N SER A 103 14.93 24.47 27.65
CA SER A 103 14.33 23.87 28.84
C SER A 103 13.46 22.68 28.46
N SER A 104 13.29 21.70 29.36
CA SER A 104 12.44 20.51 29.18
C SER A 104 10.98 20.81 28.81
N ASN A 105 10.58 22.07 28.89
CA ASN A 105 9.23 22.56 28.68
C ASN A 105 8.99 23.14 27.28
N VAL A 106 10.00 23.16 26.40
CA VAL A 106 9.87 23.68 25.02
C VAL A 106 10.07 22.55 24.02
N SER A 107 9.10 22.38 23.11
CA SER A 107 9.22 21.50 21.95
C SER A 107 9.31 22.30 20.65
N LEU A 108 10.09 21.82 19.68
CA LEU A 108 10.26 22.46 18.38
C LEU A 108 9.58 21.64 17.28
N VAL A 109 8.89 22.34 16.39
CA VAL A 109 8.28 21.78 15.17
C VAL A 109 8.70 22.63 13.97
N LEU A 110 9.16 22.00 12.90
CA LEU A 110 9.60 22.70 11.69
C LEU A 110 8.42 22.84 10.71
N LEU A 111 8.10 24.08 10.33
CA LEU A 111 7.18 24.37 9.23
C LEU A 111 7.99 24.38 7.93
N VAL A 112 7.73 23.41 7.05
CA VAL A 112 8.53 23.16 5.85
C VAL A 112 7.71 23.28 4.58
N PRO A 113 8.17 24.01 3.55
CA PRO A 113 7.43 24.12 2.30
C PRO A 113 7.34 22.75 1.60
N VAL A 114 6.16 22.45 1.04
CA VAL A 114 5.96 21.32 0.15
C VAL A 114 6.25 21.78 -1.28
N VAL A 115 7.33 21.27 -1.86
CA VAL A 115 7.76 21.63 -3.22
C VAL A 115 7.95 20.39 -4.09
N ASP A 116 7.87 20.59 -5.40
CA ASP A 116 7.98 19.54 -6.42
C ASP A 116 9.45 19.18 -6.73
N SER A 117 10.19 18.76 -5.71
CA SER A 117 11.60 18.35 -5.82
C SER A 117 11.89 17.10 -5.00
N VAL A 118 12.35 16.03 -5.66
CA VAL A 118 12.75 14.76 -5.02
C VAL A 118 13.96 14.98 -4.10
N GLU A 119 14.93 15.80 -4.53
CA GLU A 119 16.13 16.08 -3.75
C GLU A 119 15.79 16.78 -2.42
N TYR A 120 14.92 17.79 -2.49
CA TYR A 120 14.43 18.49 -1.30
C TYR A 120 13.63 17.56 -0.39
N TRP A 121 12.71 16.78 -0.96
CA TRP A 121 11.95 15.79 -0.19
C TRP A 121 12.88 14.78 0.51
N PHE A 122 13.95 14.32 -0.15
CA PHE A 122 14.92 13.40 0.44
C PHE A 122 15.64 14.01 1.64
N LYS A 123 15.96 15.31 1.60
CA LYS A 123 16.52 16.06 2.74
C LYS A 123 15.54 16.08 3.91
N LEU A 124 14.26 16.41 3.68
CA LEU A 124 13.22 16.35 4.71
C LEU A 124 13.05 14.94 5.28
N TRP A 125 13.06 13.92 4.41
CA TRP A 125 12.96 12.54 4.81
C TRP A 125 14.09 12.15 5.76
N ARG A 126 15.34 12.59 5.53
CA ARG A 126 16.46 12.36 6.48
C ARG A 126 16.24 13.01 7.85
N LEU A 127 15.60 14.18 7.88
CA LEU A 127 15.32 14.94 9.11
C LEU A 127 14.16 14.36 9.93
N ARG A 128 13.27 13.57 9.33
CA ARG A 128 12.02 13.07 9.94
C ARG A 128 12.20 12.33 11.27
N LYS A 129 13.35 11.69 11.51
CA LYS A 129 13.63 10.91 12.74
C LYS A 129 14.03 11.81 13.91
N ARG A 130 14.37 13.07 13.63
CA ARG A 130 14.91 14.02 14.62
C ARG A 130 13.95 15.15 14.93
N TYR A 131 13.19 15.59 13.93
CA TYR A 131 12.33 16.76 14.03
C TYR A 131 10.88 16.41 13.73
N ARG A 132 9.96 17.03 14.49
CA ARG A 132 8.54 17.07 14.16
C ARG A 132 8.33 18.07 13.03
N LEU A 133 7.45 17.73 12.09
CA LEU A 133 7.22 18.53 10.88
C LEU A 133 5.77 19.03 10.80
N ILE A 134 5.60 20.21 10.24
CA ILE A 134 4.34 20.71 9.66
C ILE A 134 4.61 20.98 8.19
N LEU A 135 3.76 20.45 7.32
CA LEU A 135 3.90 20.62 5.87
C LEU A 135 3.17 21.88 5.42
N ASP A 136 3.86 22.82 4.78
CA ASP A 136 3.26 23.99 4.15
C ASP A 136 2.93 23.70 2.68
N LEU A 137 1.67 23.34 2.43
CA LEU A 137 1.13 23.10 1.09
C LEU A 137 0.46 24.37 0.54
N SER A 138 1.26 25.42 0.40
CA SER A 138 0.83 26.69 -0.22
C SER A 138 0.63 26.59 -1.74
N PHE A 139 1.28 25.63 -2.41
CA PHE A 139 1.17 25.42 -3.84
C PHE A 139 0.81 23.98 -4.18
N PRO A 140 0.07 23.72 -5.27
CA PRO A 140 -0.18 22.37 -5.74
C PRO A 140 1.12 21.63 -6.08
N ILE A 141 1.15 20.34 -5.79
CA ILE A 141 2.30 19.45 -6.05
C ILE A 141 1.96 18.38 -7.09
N SER A 142 2.95 17.85 -7.82
CA SER A 142 2.71 16.75 -8.75
C SER A 142 2.10 15.51 -8.07
N LYS A 143 1.30 14.77 -8.84
CA LYS A 143 0.72 13.48 -8.41
C LYS A 143 1.78 12.44 -8.07
N HIS A 144 2.96 12.53 -8.67
CA HIS A 144 4.08 11.62 -8.41
C HIS A 144 4.76 11.90 -7.07
N LEU A 145 4.81 13.16 -6.62
CA LEU A 145 5.52 13.53 -5.40
C LEU A 145 4.61 13.58 -4.15
N LEU A 146 3.30 13.78 -4.33
CA LEU A 146 2.33 13.77 -3.23
C LEU A 146 2.41 12.51 -2.33
N PRO A 147 2.51 11.27 -2.86
CA PRO A 147 2.64 10.07 -2.03
C PRO A 147 3.92 10.05 -1.18
N ARG A 148 5.00 10.70 -1.66
CA ARG A 148 6.26 10.81 -0.91
C ARG A 148 6.10 11.66 0.34
N TYR A 149 5.46 12.81 0.22
CA TYR A 149 5.12 13.65 1.38
C TYR A 149 4.15 12.93 2.31
N LYS A 150 3.18 12.17 1.77
CA LYS A 150 2.26 11.40 2.60
C LYS A 150 2.98 10.36 3.47
N CYS A 151 4.08 9.79 2.99
CA CYS A 151 4.90 8.83 3.75
C CYS A 151 5.82 9.48 4.81
N LEU A 152 5.85 10.81 4.93
CA LEU A 152 6.55 11.49 6.03
C LEU A 152 5.73 11.41 7.33
N SER A 153 6.43 11.59 8.45
CA SER A 153 5.80 11.86 9.75
C SER A 153 5.67 13.37 9.94
N TYR A 154 4.46 13.85 10.18
CA TYR A 154 4.16 15.27 10.39
C TYR A 154 2.89 15.42 11.22
N ASP A 155 2.81 16.53 11.94
CA ASP A 155 1.74 16.81 12.90
C ASP A 155 0.55 17.52 12.24
N ALA A 156 0.82 18.35 11.23
CA ALA A 156 -0.20 19.10 10.53
C ALA A 156 0.21 19.47 9.10
N VAL A 157 -0.79 19.92 8.32
CA VAL A 157 -0.61 20.47 6.98
C VAL A 157 -1.25 21.86 6.94
N VAL A 158 -0.48 22.87 6.58
CA VAL A 158 -0.99 24.19 6.21
C VAL A 158 -1.49 24.13 4.77
N ILE A 159 -2.72 24.57 4.53
CA ILE A 159 -3.35 24.53 3.20
C ILE A 159 -4.01 25.87 2.89
N ASN A 160 -4.30 26.08 1.61
CA ASN A 160 -5.10 27.21 1.16
C ASN A 160 -6.26 26.73 0.26
N SER A 161 -7.01 27.70 -0.25
CA SER A 161 -8.13 27.48 -1.18
C SER A 161 -7.81 26.59 -2.39
N ASN A 162 -6.57 26.63 -2.90
CA ASN A 162 -6.15 25.92 -4.10
C ASN A 162 -5.65 24.50 -3.82
N THR A 163 -5.24 24.21 -2.57
CA THR A 163 -4.58 22.96 -2.21
C THR A 163 -5.42 22.04 -1.32
N ILE A 164 -6.67 22.40 -1.02
CA ILE A 164 -7.59 21.66 -0.14
C ILE A 164 -7.58 20.16 -0.46
N THR A 165 -7.84 19.77 -1.70
CA THR A 165 -7.95 18.34 -2.09
C THR A 165 -6.67 17.56 -1.79
N GLN A 166 -5.50 18.15 -2.08
CA GLN A 166 -4.21 17.51 -1.83
C GLN A 166 -3.88 17.48 -0.34
N GLY A 167 -4.21 18.55 0.40
CA GLY A 167 -4.10 18.58 1.85
C GLY A 167 -4.95 17.50 2.53
N LEU A 168 -6.19 17.31 2.08
CA LEU A 168 -7.06 16.23 2.55
C LEU A 168 -6.46 14.85 2.26
N ASN A 169 -5.80 14.67 1.12
CA ASN A 169 -5.11 13.42 0.82
C ASN A 169 -3.94 13.15 1.78
N LEU A 170 -3.13 14.17 2.09
CA LEU A 170 -1.99 14.05 3.01
C LEU A 170 -2.44 13.63 4.41
N ILE A 171 -3.41 14.34 4.98
CA ILE A 171 -3.92 14.04 6.33
C ILE A 171 -4.73 12.74 6.41
N SER A 172 -5.15 12.18 5.27
CA SER A 172 -5.82 10.87 5.21
C SER A 172 -4.81 9.75 5.46
N LYS A 173 -4.27 9.67 6.66
CA LYS A 173 -3.35 8.62 7.12
C LYS A 173 -3.54 8.33 8.61
N ARG A 174 -2.99 7.20 9.08
CA ARG A 174 -3.21 6.67 10.43
C ARG A 174 -2.88 7.64 11.56
N SER A 175 -1.87 8.49 11.39
CA SER A 175 -1.48 9.50 12.38
C SER A 175 -2.48 10.65 12.52
N LEU A 176 -3.45 10.76 11.62
CA LEU A 176 -4.47 11.81 11.57
C LEU A 176 -3.90 13.24 11.79
N PRO A 177 -2.98 13.71 10.93
CA PRO A 177 -2.43 15.05 11.02
C PRO A 177 -3.53 16.13 10.96
N GLN A 178 -3.28 17.27 11.59
CA GLN A 178 -4.23 18.38 11.66
C GLN A 178 -4.20 19.24 10.39
N ILE A 179 -5.22 20.07 10.21
CA ILE A 179 -5.24 21.11 9.18
C ILE A 179 -5.00 22.46 9.84
N LEU A 180 -4.11 23.25 9.25
CA LEU A 180 -3.87 24.64 9.62
C LEU A 180 -4.26 25.56 8.46
N LEU A 181 -4.90 26.68 8.79
CA LEU A 181 -5.29 27.73 7.85
C LEU A 181 -4.77 29.07 8.36
N TYR A 182 -4.24 29.90 7.47
CA TYR A 182 -3.96 31.30 7.81
C TYR A 182 -5.26 32.08 7.98
N GLN A 183 -5.26 33.02 8.92
CA GLN A 183 -6.38 33.92 9.16
C GLN A 183 -6.80 34.65 7.88
N SER A 184 -5.84 35.17 7.12
CA SER A 184 -6.08 35.82 5.82
C SER A 184 -6.83 34.94 4.80
N GLU A 185 -6.49 33.64 4.71
CA GLU A 185 -7.19 32.68 3.85
C GLU A 185 -8.65 32.46 4.24
N ILE A 186 -8.94 32.56 5.54
CA ILE A 186 -10.31 32.44 6.05
C ILE A 186 -11.07 33.74 5.81
N GLU A 187 -10.44 34.89 6.06
CA GLU A 187 -11.03 36.22 5.90
C GLU A 187 -11.37 36.53 4.45
N GLN A 188 -10.52 36.12 3.49
CA GLN A 188 -10.85 36.16 2.07
C GLN A 188 -12.10 35.34 1.71
N ARG A 189 -12.55 34.43 2.58
CA ARG A 189 -13.76 33.62 2.44
C ARG A 189 -14.90 33.98 3.42
N LEU A 190 -14.77 35.03 4.24
CA LEU A 190 -15.79 35.51 5.20
C LEU A 190 -16.97 36.26 4.54
N ASN A 191 -17.60 35.61 3.56
CA ASN A 191 -19.05 35.71 3.33
C ASN A 191 -19.72 34.32 3.28
N SER A 192 -18.97 33.24 3.49
CA SER A 192 -19.53 31.89 3.57
C SER A 192 -18.84 31.12 4.69
N THR A 193 -19.62 30.58 5.62
CA THR A 193 -19.20 29.60 6.64
C THR A 193 -18.08 28.71 6.14
N LEU A 194 -16.98 28.59 6.89
CA LEU A 194 -15.89 27.65 6.63
C LEU A 194 -16.47 26.34 6.07
N PRO A 195 -16.10 25.93 4.85
CA PRO A 195 -16.64 24.71 4.28
C PRO A 195 -16.36 23.58 5.27
N ARG A 196 -17.39 22.79 5.62
CA ARG A 196 -17.21 21.64 6.51
C ARG A 196 -16.17 20.73 5.85
N ILE A 197 -14.95 20.78 6.35
CA ILE A 197 -13.89 19.92 5.85
C ILE A 197 -14.27 18.50 6.25
N PRO A 198 -14.53 17.60 5.27
CA PRO A 198 -14.95 16.25 5.58
C PRO A 198 -13.84 15.55 6.37
N GLN A 199 -14.24 14.71 7.34
CA GLN A 199 -13.25 13.85 7.98
C GLN A 199 -12.74 12.85 6.95
N PRO A 200 -11.41 12.72 6.78
CA PRO A 200 -10.84 11.70 5.95
C PRO A 200 -11.22 10.34 6.54
N LYS A 201 -11.79 9.48 5.69
CA LYS A 201 -12.08 8.09 6.06
C LYS A 201 -11.03 7.21 5.42
N LEU A 202 -10.23 6.56 6.25
CA LEU A 202 -9.41 5.45 5.80
C LEU A 202 -10.31 4.26 5.48
N LYS A 203 -9.94 3.48 4.48
CA LYS A 203 -10.59 2.18 4.29
C LYS A 203 -10.21 1.26 5.45
N ALA A 204 -11.07 0.30 5.76
CA ALA A 204 -10.73 -0.74 6.72
C ALA A 204 -9.40 -1.41 6.32
N HIS A 205 -8.57 -1.74 7.31
CA HIS A 205 -7.25 -2.36 7.11
C HIS A 205 -6.25 -1.56 6.26
N SER A 206 -6.47 -0.26 6.06
CA SER A 206 -5.48 0.61 5.43
C SER A 206 -4.20 0.69 6.26
N ASP A 207 -3.06 0.50 5.60
CA ASP A 207 -1.72 0.54 6.23
C ASP A 207 -1.57 -0.52 7.35
N GLU A 208 -2.19 -1.70 7.17
CA GLU A 208 -2.05 -2.88 8.04
C GLU A 208 -1.40 -4.04 7.28
N LEU A 209 -0.46 -4.74 7.94
CA LEU A 209 0.15 -5.97 7.43
C LEU A 209 -0.71 -7.17 7.86
N ILE A 210 -1.18 -7.94 6.89
CA ILE A 210 -2.06 -9.10 7.10
C ILE A 210 -1.34 -10.36 6.60
N ASP A 211 -1.57 -11.48 7.28
CA ASP A 211 -1.03 -12.75 6.85
C ASP A 211 -1.70 -13.24 5.55
N PRO A 212 -0.92 -13.68 4.55
CA PRO A 212 -1.49 -14.26 3.34
C PRO A 212 -2.33 -15.50 3.68
N LEU A 213 -3.42 -15.71 2.94
CA LEU A 213 -4.25 -16.90 3.10
C LEU A 213 -3.48 -18.16 2.68
N GLN A 214 -3.84 -19.30 3.26
CA GLN A 214 -3.33 -20.62 2.87
C GLN A 214 -4.49 -21.60 2.68
N PRO A 215 -5.28 -21.46 1.60
CA PRO A 215 -6.49 -22.26 1.42
C PRO A 215 -6.20 -23.75 1.28
N LEU A 216 -5.00 -24.14 0.84
CA LEU A 216 -4.59 -25.53 0.70
C LEU A 216 -4.60 -26.29 2.04
N THR A 217 -4.20 -25.66 3.14
CA THR A 217 -4.11 -26.30 4.46
C THR A 217 -5.17 -25.86 5.45
N LYS A 218 -5.81 -24.70 5.23
CA LYS A 218 -6.88 -24.18 6.10
C LYS A 218 -8.16 -23.99 5.31
N ASN A 219 -9.26 -24.55 5.82
CA ASN A 219 -10.58 -24.32 5.24
C ASN A 219 -11.03 -22.88 5.51
N LEU A 220 -11.26 -22.13 4.43
CA LEU A 220 -11.79 -20.77 4.51
C LEU A 220 -13.24 -20.78 5.01
N ASP A 221 -13.63 -19.73 5.74
CA ASP A 221 -15.01 -19.47 6.10
C ASP A 221 -15.81 -18.96 4.89
N LEU A 222 -17.14 -19.12 4.91
CA LEU A 222 -18.00 -18.81 3.76
C LEU A 222 -18.09 -17.31 3.44
N ASP A 223 -17.93 -16.46 4.45
CA ASP A 223 -17.87 -15.00 4.33
C ASP A 223 -16.62 -14.51 3.59
N VAL A 224 -15.51 -15.26 3.67
CA VAL A 224 -14.31 -15.00 2.87
C VAL A 224 -14.62 -15.21 1.39
N TYR A 225 -15.32 -16.29 1.03
CA TYR A 225 -15.76 -16.51 -0.35
C TYR A 225 -16.73 -15.42 -0.83
N GLU A 226 -17.64 -14.95 0.03
CA GLU A 226 -18.53 -13.83 -0.31
C GLU A 226 -17.76 -12.59 -0.72
N THR A 227 -16.70 -12.27 0.02
CA THR A 227 -15.84 -11.12 -0.26
C THR A 227 -15.15 -11.26 -1.62
N PHE A 228 -14.65 -12.46 -1.94
CA PHE A 228 -14.05 -12.73 -3.26
C PHE A 228 -15.06 -12.58 -4.40
N GLU A 229 -16.29 -13.05 -4.19
CA GLU A 229 -17.38 -13.06 -5.17
C GLU A 229 -17.90 -11.65 -5.54
N LEU A 230 -17.53 -10.62 -4.77
CA LEU A 230 -17.83 -9.22 -5.11
C LEU A 230 -16.96 -8.67 -6.25
N ASP A 231 -15.89 -9.37 -6.64
CA ASP A 231 -14.99 -8.93 -7.71
C ASP A 231 -15.56 -9.23 -9.11
N GLN A 232 -16.40 -8.32 -9.60
CA GLN A 232 -17.05 -8.45 -10.91
C GLN A 232 -16.05 -8.55 -12.07
N THR A 233 -14.90 -7.88 -11.99
CA THR A 233 -13.88 -7.93 -13.03
C THR A 233 -13.32 -9.34 -13.17
N LYS A 234 -12.92 -9.95 -12.06
CA LYS A 234 -12.41 -11.33 -12.03
C LYS A 234 -13.37 -12.30 -12.70
N TYR A 235 -14.62 -12.32 -12.25
CA TYR A 235 -15.60 -13.28 -12.74
C TYR A 235 -16.04 -13.00 -14.19
N SER A 236 -16.07 -11.75 -14.64
CA SER A 236 -16.35 -11.43 -16.04
C SER A 236 -15.24 -11.93 -16.98
N GLN A 237 -13.97 -11.83 -16.56
CA GLN A 237 -12.83 -12.33 -17.34
C GLN A 237 -12.84 -13.87 -17.42
N TYR A 238 -13.12 -14.54 -16.29
CA TYR A 238 -13.31 -15.99 -16.27
C TYR A 238 -14.49 -16.47 -17.12
N ASP A 239 -15.64 -15.79 -17.06
CA ASP A 239 -16.84 -16.16 -17.82
C ASP A 239 -16.54 -16.16 -19.34
N GLY A 240 -15.90 -15.09 -19.84
CA GLY A 240 -15.50 -14.99 -21.24
C GLY A 240 -14.42 -15.99 -21.65
N ALA A 241 -13.42 -16.23 -20.79
CA ALA A 241 -12.37 -17.22 -21.05
C ALA A 241 -12.95 -18.64 -21.15
N ILE A 242 -13.83 -19.01 -20.22
CA ILE A 242 -14.49 -20.32 -20.18
C ILE A 242 -15.41 -20.49 -21.40
N GLU A 243 -16.20 -19.47 -21.74
CA GLU A 243 -17.06 -19.49 -22.92
C GLU A 243 -16.26 -19.76 -24.20
N MET A 244 -15.21 -18.97 -24.43
CA MET A 244 -14.39 -19.09 -25.63
C MET A 244 -13.68 -20.45 -25.70
N ALA A 245 -13.10 -20.92 -24.59
CA ALA A 245 -12.41 -22.21 -24.54
C ALA A 245 -13.36 -23.39 -24.87
N ILE A 246 -14.56 -23.40 -24.29
CA ILE A 246 -15.56 -24.45 -24.56
C ILE A 246 -16.02 -24.41 -26.02
N GLN A 247 -16.29 -23.21 -26.56
CA GLN A 247 -16.69 -23.05 -27.96
C GLN A 247 -15.61 -23.56 -28.93
N ASP A 248 -14.34 -23.23 -28.68
CA ASP A 248 -13.22 -23.70 -29.50
C ASP A 248 -13.01 -25.22 -29.40
N LEU A 249 -13.19 -25.82 -28.22
CA LEU A 249 -13.13 -27.27 -28.03
C LEU A 249 -14.27 -27.99 -28.77
N HIS A 250 -15.50 -27.44 -28.72
CA HIS A 250 -16.65 -28.01 -29.43
C HIS A 250 -16.53 -27.96 -30.96
N GLN A 251 -15.69 -27.10 -31.52
CA GLN A 251 -15.37 -27.13 -32.96
C GLN A 251 -14.54 -28.36 -33.33
N LYS A 252 -13.80 -28.95 -32.37
CA LYS A 252 -12.85 -30.04 -32.61
C LYS A 252 -13.38 -31.39 -32.14
N ARG A 253 -14.21 -31.41 -31.10
CA ARG A 253 -14.65 -32.64 -30.42
C ARG A 253 -16.04 -32.48 -29.82
N SER A 254 -16.82 -33.56 -29.79
CA SER A 254 -18.06 -33.69 -29.01
C SER A 254 -17.80 -34.43 -27.69
N ASN A 255 -18.70 -34.25 -26.71
CA ASN A 255 -18.65 -34.89 -25.39
C ASN A 255 -17.36 -34.52 -24.64
N LEU A 256 -17.21 -33.24 -24.32
CA LEU A 256 -16.05 -32.73 -23.60
C LEU A 256 -15.99 -33.30 -22.19
N LYS A 257 -14.78 -33.57 -21.70
CA LYS A 257 -14.50 -33.92 -20.31
C LYS A 257 -13.84 -32.74 -19.62
N ILE A 258 -14.55 -32.12 -18.68
CA ILE A 258 -14.17 -30.85 -18.08
C ILE A 258 -14.00 -31.03 -16.57
N LEU A 259 -12.89 -30.51 -16.05
CA LEU A 259 -12.56 -30.53 -14.64
C LEU A 259 -12.58 -29.11 -14.06
N VAL A 260 -13.32 -28.92 -12.97
CA VAL A 260 -13.32 -27.68 -12.18
C VAL A 260 -12.62 -27.96 -10.85
N VAL A 261 -11.46 -27.34 -10.65
CA VAL A 261 -10.61 -27.55 -9.48
C VAL A 261 -10.84 -26.42 -8.47
N GLY A 262 -11.21 -26.79 -7.24
CA GLY A 262 -11.48 -25.84 -6.16
C GLY A 262 -12.61 -24.85 -6.50
N PRO A 263 -13.83 -25.32 -6.84
CA PRO A 263 -14.93 -24.44 -7.22
C PRO A 263 -15.39 -23.51 -6.09
N GLY A 264 -14.98 -23.71 -4.83
CA GLY A 264 -15.46 -22.96 -3.68
C GLY A 264 -16.98 -23.08 -3.57
N ARG A 265 -17.69 -21.96 -3.49
CA ARG A 265 -19.17 -21.95 -3.52
C ARG A 265 -19.75 -22.12 -4.93
N GLY A 266 -18.93 -22.31 -5.95
CA GLY A 266 -19.31 -22.68 -7.31
C GLY A 266 -19.57 -21.57 -8.34
N PRO A 267 -19.04 -20.32 -8.25
CA PRO A 267 -19.22 -19.35 -9.33
C PRO A 267 -18.64 -19.85 -10.66
N LEU A 268 -17.41 -20.38 -10.68
CA LEU A 268 -16.80 -20.93 -11.89
C LEU A 268 -17.51 -22.19 -12.40
N LEU A 269 -17.98 -23.05 -11.49
CA LEU A 269 -18.76 -24.23 -11.85
C LEU A 269 -20.05 -23.84 -12.59
N GLN A 270 -20.73 -22.78 -12.16
CA GLN A 270 -21.93 -22.29 -12.84
C GLN A 270 -21.62 -21.75 -14.24
N MET A 271 -20.51 -21.06 -14.44
CA MET A 271 -20.06 -20.60 -15.76
C MET A 271 -19.80 -21.79 -16.69
N VAL A 272 -19.05 -22.78 -16.21
CA VAL A 272 -18.81 -24.03 -16.97
C VAL A 272 -20.12 -24.73 -17.31
N MET A 273 -21.05 -24.87 -16.35
CA MET A 273 -22.37 -25.47 -16.59
C MET A 273 -23.19 -24.71 -17.64
N ARG A 274 -23.05 -23.38 -17.73
CA ARG A 274 -23.79 -22.55 -18.69
C ARG A 274 -23.41 -22.84 -20.14
N TYR A 275 -22.10 -23.02 -20.41
CA TYR A 275 -21.58 -23.10 -21.78
C TYR A 275 -21.42 -24.53 -22.31
N THR A 276 -21.55 -25.52 -21.43
CA THR A 276 -21.41 -26.94 -21.78
C THR A 276 -22.73 -27.56 -22.25
N LYS A 277 -22.64 -28.54 -23.14
CA LYS A 277 -23.76 -29.32 -23.67
C LYS A 277 -24.14 -30.44 -22.70
N ASN A 278 -25.31 -31.04 -22.90
CA ASN A 278 -25.82 -32.12 -22.05
C ASN A 278 -24.92 -33.36 -22.06
N ASP A 279 -24.26 -33.58 -23.19
CA ASP A 279 -23.41 -34.72 -23.52
C ASP A 279 -21.99 -34.57 -22.94
N ASP A 280 -21.63 -33.36 -22.48
CA ASP A 280 -20.36 -33.07 -21.83
C ASP A 280 -20.37 -33.54 -20.37
N ALA A 281 -19.26 -34.12 -19.93
CA ALA A 281 -19.06 -34.56 -18.55
C ALA A 281 -18.29 -33.50 -17.75
N ILE A 282 -18.84 -33.07 -16.61
CA ILE A 282 -18.18 -32.13 -15.70
C ILE A 282 -17.81 -32.85 -14.41
N ILE A 283 -16.57 -32.71 -13.97
CA ILE A 283 -16.10 -33.16 -12.65
C ILE A 283 -15.72 -31.91 -11.86
N ALA A 284 -16.27 -31.75 -10.67
CA ALA A 284 -15.92 -30.66 -9.76
C ALA A 284 -15.27 -31.25 -8.50
N VAL A 285 -14.05 -30.81 -8.18
CA VAL A 285 -13.30 -31.32 -7.02
C VAL A 285 -13.10 -30.20 -6.01
N GLU A 286 -13.70 -30.34 -4.83
CA GLU A 286 -13.60 -29.38 -3.72
C GLU A 286 -13.17 -30.10 -2.45
N LYS A 287 -12.21 -29.54 -1.73
CA LYS A 287 -11.72 -30.13 -0.47
C LYS A 287 -12.41 -29.55 0.76
N ASN A 288 -12.83 -28.29 0.70
CA ASN A 288 -13.46 -27.58 1.81
C ASN A 288 -14.87 -28.12 2.02
N ASP A 289 -15.07 -28.82 3.13
CA ASP A 289 -16.32 -29.43 3.54
C ASP A 289 -17.47 -28.42 3.65
N LYS A 290 -17.18 -27.19 4.06
CA LYS A 290 -18.15 -26.09 4.17
C LYS A 290 -18.82 -25.72 2.84
N CYS A 291 -18.16 -25.98 1.71
CA CYS A 291 -18.67 -25.65 0.38
C CYS A 291 -19.56 -26.75 -0.23
N ILE A 292 -19.47 -27.99 0.28
CA ILE A 292 -20.03 -29.17 -0.38
C ILE A 292 -21.56 -29.11 -0.46
N ASP A 293 -22.24 -28.69 0.59
CA ASP A 293 -23.70 -28.64 0.59
C ASP A 293 -24.24 -27.54 -0.35
N THR A 294 -23.56 -26.39 -0.40
CA THR A 294 -23.86 -25.33 -1.39
C THR A 294 -23.68 -25.84 -2.82
N LEU A 295 -22.61 -26.60 -3.09
CA LEU A 295 -22.36 -27.17 -4.41
C LEU A 295 -23.41 -28.22 -4.78
N LYS A 296 -23.78 -29.13 -3.86
CA LYS A 296 -24.84 -30.13 -4.06
C LYS A 296 -26.17 -29.48 -4.44
N GLU A 297 -26.53 -28.37 -3.79
CA GLU A 297 -27.72 -27.62 -4.13
C GLU A 297 -27.65 -27.02 -5.54
N LYS A 298 -26.51 -26.42 -5.91
CA LYS A 298 -26.30 -25.83 -7.24
C LYS A 298 -26.38 -26.86 -8.38
N ILE A 299 -25.94 -28.10 -8.15
CA ILE A 299 -25.93 -29.15 -9.18
C ILE A 299 -27.13 -30.09 -9.13
N ARG A 300 -28.10 -29.86 -8.23
CA ARG A 300 -29.23 -30.78 -7.96
C ARG A 300 -29.97 -31.24 -9.22
N ASN A 301 -30.09 -30.34 -10.20
CA ASN A 301 -30.80 -30.59 -11.46
C ASN A 301 -29.84 -30.76 -12.66
N THR A 302 -28.57 -31.10 -12.41
CA THR A 302 -27.52 -31.18 -13.44
C THR A 302 -26.77 -32.51 -13.31
N PRO A 303 -27.39 -33.63 -13.74
CA PRO A 303 -26.87 -34.99 -13.52
C PRO A 303 -25.52 -35.28 -14.23
N ARG A 304 -25.12 -34.42 -15.17
CA ARG A 304 -23.82 -34.50 -15.87
C ARG A 304 -22.64 -33.93 -15.06
N VAL A 305 -22.91 -33.36 -13.89
CA VAL A 305 -21.87 -32.87 -12.97
C VAL A 305 -21.63 -33.91 -11.87
N THR A 306 -20.40 -34.40 -11.80
CA THR A 306 -19.92 -35.25 -10.70
C THR A 306 -19.17 -34.39 -9.70
N LEU A 307 -19.71 -34.25 -8.47
CA LEU A 307 -19.04 -33.57 -7.37
C LEU A 307 -18.21 -34.57 -6.56
N VAL A 308 -16.91 -34.31 -6.44
CA VAL A 308 -15.95 -35.07 -5.64
C VAL A 308 -15.54 -34.22 -4.45
N HIS A 309 -15.81 -34.70 -3.24
CA HIS A 309 -15.27 -34.11 -2.02
C HIS A 309 -13.89 -34.70 -1.75
N GLY A 310 -12.84 -33.89 -1.88
CA GLY A 310 -11.47 -34.33 -1.65
C GLY A 310 -10.41 -33.39 -2.21
N ASP A 311 -9.15 -33.74 -1.98
CA ASP A 311 -8.00 -33.04 -2.54
C ASP A 311 -7.76 -33.48 -4.00
N ILE A 312 -7.64 -32.52 -4.92
CA ILE A 312 -7.42 -32.77 -6.34
C ILE A 312 -6.13 -33.55 -6.62
N ARG A 313 -5.14 -33.48 -5.73
CA ARG A 313 -3.88 -34.22 -5.85
C ARG A 313 -4.05 -35.73 -5.69
N ASN A 314 -5.20 -36.16 -5.16
CA ASN A 314 -5.56 -37.58 -5.03
C ASN A 314 -6.38 -38.09 -6.23
N LEU A 315 -6.78 -37.22 -7.16
CA LEU A 315 -7.53 -37.61 -8.35
C LEU A 315 -6.60 -38.38 -9.30
N THR A 316 -7.08 -39.50 -9.85
CA THR A 316 -6.31 -40.31 -10.80
C THR A 316 -5.96 -39.52 -12.05
N ASN A 317 -4.78 -39.77 -12.62
CA ASN A 317 -4.33 -39.14 -13.87
C ASN A 317 -5.21 -39.56 -15.04
N GLU A 318 -6.21 -38.74 -15.33
CA GLU A 318 -7.00 -38.79 -16.56
C GLU A 318 -6.65 -37.58 -17.44
N THR A 319 -6.95 -37.68 -18.73
CA THR A 319 -6.85 -36.53 -19.65
C THR A 319 -8.20 -35.81 -19.73
N TYR A 320 -8.16 -34.49 -19.61
CA TYR A 320 -9.30 -33.60 -19.73
C TYR A 320 -9.21 -32.79 -21.04
N ASP A 321 -10.36 -32.32 -21.53
CA ASP A 321 -10.38 -31.34 -22.62
C ASP A 321 -10.15 -29.93 -22.05
N LEU A 322 -10.73 -29.64 -20.88
CA LEU A 322 -10.59 -28.37 -20.18
C LEU A 322 -10.43 -28.59 -18.68
N VAL A 323 -9.47 -27.89 -18.07
CA VAL A 323 -9.34 -27.74 -16.62
C VAL A 323 -9.52 -26.26 -16.27
N VAL A 324 -10.38 -25.95 -15.31
CA VAL A 324 -10.63 -24.58 -14.84
C VAL A 324 -10.34 -24.50 -13.35
N SER A 325 -9.56 -23.51 -12.94
CA SER A 325 -9.20 -23.29 -11.54
C SER A 325 -9.04 -21.79 -11.20
N GLU A 326 -9.18 -21.47 -9.93
CA GLU A 326 -8.83 -20.17 -9.34
C GLU A 326 -8.09 -20.44 -8.03
N LEU A 327 -6.79 -20.67 -8.16
CA LEU A 327 -5.88 -21.03 -7.06
C LEU A 327 -4.76 -19.99 -6.92
N LEU A 328 -5.02 -18.75 -7.38
CA LEU A 328 -4.02 -17.70 -7.47
C LEU A 328 -4.06 -16.84 -6.20
N GLY A 329 -2.88 -16.61 -5.63
CA GLY A 329 -2.73 -15.63 -4.56
C GLY A 329 -2.29 -14.26 -5.08
N SER A 330 -2.06 -13.33 -4.15
CA SER A 330 -1.57 -11.96 -4.44
C SER A 330 -0.25 -11.87 -5.21
N PHE A 331 0.54 -12.93 -5.21
CA PHE A 331 1.78 -13.09 -5.95
C PHE A 331 1.70 -14.25 -6.93
N GLY A 332 0.49 -14.57 -7.40
CA GLY A 332 0.16 -15.58 -8.39
C GLY A 332 0.33 -17.00 -7.85
N CYS A 333 1.58 -17.41 -7.63
CA CYS A 333 1.95 -18.77 -7.24
C CYS A 333 1.95 -19.02 -5.72
N ASN A 334 1.65 -18.02 -4.88
CA ASN A 334 1.77 -18.10 -3.41
C ASN A 334 0.63 -18.87 -2.70
N GLU A 335 -0.26 -19.50 -3.47
CA GLU A 335 -1.26 -20.47 -2.98
C GLU A 335 -1.06 -21.86 -3.61
N ALA A 336 0.17 -22.14 -4.07
CA ALA A 336 0.60 -23.45 -4.58
C ALA A 336 -0.11 -23.96 -5.84
N CYS A 337 -0.69 -23.06 -6.65
CA CYS A 337 -1.27 -23.40 -7.95
C CYS A 337 -0.36 -24.29 -8.83
N PRO A 338 0.96 -24.02 -8.98
CA PRO A 338 1.84 -24.88 -9.77
C PRO A 338 1.87 -26.33 -9.25
N GLU A 339 2.06 -26.50 -7.95
CA GLU A 339 2.11 -27.82 -7.29
C GLU A 339 0.79 -28.58 -7.39
N ILE A 340 -0.34 -27.87 -7.35
CA ILE A 340 -1.69 -28.46 -7.39
C ILE A 340 -2.06 -28.92 -8.81
N LEU A 341 -1.62 -28.21 -9.85
CA LEU A 341 -2.05 -28.48 -11.23
C LEU A 341 -1.06 -29.34 -12.04
N GLN A 342 0.22 -29.40 -11.66
CA GLN A 342 1.27 -30.02 -12.49
C GLN A 342 1.04 -31.51 -12.83
N HIS A 343 0.33 -32.27 -11.98
CA HIS A 343 0.05 -33.69 -12.26
C HIS A 343 -1.15 -33.90 -13.20
N LEU A 344 -1.93 -32.86 -13.49
CA LEU A 344 -3.12 -32.93 -14.33
C LEU A 344 -2.74 -32.80 -15.81
N HIS A 345 -3.47 -33.51 -16.67
CA HIS A 345 -3.30 -33.45 -18.12
C HIS A 345 -4.56 -32.88 -18.77
N SER A 346 -4.40 -31.83 -19.57
CA SER A 346 -5.52 -31.19 -20.27
C SER A 346 -5.12 -30.70 -21.65
N THR A 347 -6.09 -30.53 -22.55
CA THR A 347 -5.88 -29.78 -23.82
C THR A 347 -5.78 -28.29 -23.56
N ILE A 348 -6.67 -27.75 -22.72
CA ILE A 348 -6.67 -26.34 -22.29
C ILE A 348 -6.73 -26.29 -20.75
N MET A 349 -5.96 -25.39 -20.13
CA MET A 349 -6.11 -25.06 -18.72
C MET A 349 -6.38 -23.57 -18.58
N ILE A 350 -7.30 -23.22 -17.68
CA ILE A 350 -7.59 -21.83 -17.28
C ILE A 350 -7.24 -21.70 -15.79
N PRO A 351 -6.28 -20.83 -15.43
CA PRO A 351 -5.45 -19.99 -16.30
C PRO A 351 -4.43 -20.77 -17.14
N GLU A 352 -4.14 -20.28 -18.36
CA GLU A 352 -3.10 -20.82 -19.24
C GLU A 352 -1.69 -20.47 -18.73
N MET A 353 -1.51 -19.26 -18.19
CA MET A 353 -0.23 -18.79 -17.68
C MET A 353 -0.43 -17.72 -16.63
N TYR A 354 0.49 -17.64 -15.67
CA TYR A 354 0.58 -16.50 -14.78
C TYR A 354 2.02 -16.16 -14.42
N ARG A 355 2.25 -14.86 -14.21
CA ARG A 355 3.54 -14.28 -13.91
C ARG A 355 3.47 -13.41 -12.66
N SER A 356 4.47 -13.55 -11.81
CA SER A 356 4.65 -12.77 -10.59
C SER A 356 5.56 -11.57 -10.86
N TYR A 357 5.34 -10.42 -10.22
CA TYR A 357 6.13 -9.20 -10.43
C TYR A 357 6.55 -8.57 -9.11
N LEU A 358 7.77 -8.05 -9.04
CA LEU A 358 8.27 -7.28 -7.90
C LEU A 358 8.46 -5.81 -8.28
N GLN A 359 8.08 -4.89 -7.38
CA GLN A 359 8.36 -3.47 -7.51
C GLN A 359 8.92 -2.93 -6.18
N ALA A 360 9.99 -2.16 -6.25
CA ALA A 360 10.52 -1.51 -5.05
C ALA A 360 9.59 -0.39 -4.59
N ALA A 361 9.46 -0.22 -3.28
CA ALA A 361 8.68 0.87 -2.72
C ALA A 361 9.15 1.26 -1.32
N TYR A 362 8.60 2.37 -0.83
CA TYR A 362 8.73 2.81 0.54
C TYR A 362 7.37 3.03 1.18
N CYS A 363 7.23 2.55 2.40
CA CYS A 363 6.08 2.82 3.26
C CYS A 363 6.55 3.15 4.68
N ASP A 364 5.72 3.85 5.45
CA ASP A 364 6.05 4.20 6.84
C ASP A 364 5.86 3.02 7.81
N ILE A 365 4.98 2.06 7.49
CA ILE A 365 4.65 0.96 8.40
C ILE A 365 5.76 -0.08 8.57
N VAL A 366 6.70 -0.22 7.63
CA VAL A 366 7.79 -1.22 7.72
C VAL A 366 9.07 -0.64 8.35
N ASP A 367 9.21 0.69 8.44
CA ASP A 367 10.45 1.37 8.87
C ASP A 367 10.88 1.05 10.32
N ASN A 368 9.98 0.45 11.12
CA ASN A 368 10.19 0.09 12.53
C ASN A 368 10.02 -1.42 12.83
N PHE A 369 9.87 -2.27 11.82
CA PHE A 369 9.62 -3.70 12.00
C PHE A 369 10.78 -4.53 11.46
N GLU A 370 11.45 -5.29 12.33
CA GLU A 370 12.30 -6.39 11.87
C GLU A 370 11.41 -7.52 11.37
N CYS A 371 10.97 -7.42 10.12
CA CYS A 371 10.21 -8.47 9.49
C CYS A 371 11.03 -9.23 8.45
N LYS A 372 11.00 -10.56 8.55
CA LYS A 372 11.68 -11.50 7.64
C LYS A 372 10.72 -12.46 6.94
N ARG A 373 9.42 -12.14 6.90
CA ARG A 373 8.36 -12.92 6.24
C ARG A 373 7.47 -12.04 5.36
N PRO A 374 6.76 -12.62 4.38
CA PRO A 374 5.84 -11.85 3.56
C PRO A 374 4.49 -11.59 4.25
N TYR A 375 3.81 -10.55 3.76
CA TYR A 375 2.44 -10.18 4.12
C TYR A 375 1.61 -9.83 2.89
N ILE A 376 0.33 -9.53 3.08
CA ILE A 376 -0.48 -8.73 2.16
C ILE A 376 -0.86 -7.42 2.84
N ALA A 377 -0.99 -6.32 2.09
CA ALA A 377 -1.37 -5.04 2.67
C ALA A 377 -2.09 -4.12 1.68
N HIS A 378 -3.10 -3.40 2.19
CA HIS A 378 -3.75 -2.33 1.46
C HIS A 378 -3.13 -0.98 1.87
N PHE A 379 -2.16 -0.52 1.08
CA PHE A 379 -1.44 0.72 1.38
C PHE A 379 -2.27 1.95 1.05
N ASN A 380 -2.36 2.83 2.04
CA ASN A 380 -2.80 4.20 1.92
C ASN A 380 -1.62 5.20 1.94
N SER A 381 -0.49 4.81 2.54
CA SER A 381 0.76 5.60 2.63
C SER A 381 1.95 4.80 2.05
N LEU A 382 2.12 4.88 0.74
CA LEU A 382 3.19 4.22 -0.02
C LEU A 382 3.62 5.11 -1.19
N PHE A 383 4.90 5.05 -1.56
CA PHE A 383 5.35 5.45 -2.89
C PHE A 383 6.19 4.36 -3.53
N VAL A 384 6.03 4.18 -4.83
CA VAL A 384 6.81 3.21 -5.62
C VAL A 384 8.14 3.81 -6.08
N VAL A 385 9.09 2.92 -6.34
CA VAL A 385 10.45 3.19 -6.80
C VAL A 385 10.71 2.32 -8.03
N GLY A 386 10.71 2.94 -9.20
CA GLY A 386 10.86 2.23 -10.48
C GLY A 386 9.61 1.44 -10.89
N ASP A 387 9.74 0.70 -11.99
CA ASP A 387 8.64 -0.08 -12.58
C ASP A 387 8.60 -1.52 -12.03
N PRO A 388 7.44 -2.20 -12.08
CA PRO A 388 7.36 -3.62 -11.74
C PRO A 388 8.22 -4.46 -12.68
N VAL A 389 8.97 -5.41 -12.12
CA VAL A 389 9.85 -6.32 -12.87
C VAL A 389 9.32 -7.75 -12.77
N PRO A 390 9.18 -8.49 -13.88
CA PRO A 390 8.74 -9.87 -13.87
C PRO A 390 9.70 -10.78 -13.09
N THR A 391 9.14 -11.81 -12.45
CA THR A 391 9.89 -12.76 -11.62
C THR A 391 9.61 -14.20 -12.01
N PHE A 392 8.64 -14.84 -11.37
CA PHE A 392 8.31 -16.24 -11.60
C PHE A 392 7.19 -16.37 -12.61
N GLU A 393 7.28 -17.37 -13.48
CA GLU A 393 6.27 -17.68 -14.48
C GLU A 393 5.94 -19.17 -14.45
N PHE A 394 4.65 -19.47 -14.60
CA PHE A 394 4.13 -20.83 -14.68
C PHE A 394 3.12 -20.90 -15.82
N SER A 395 3.19 -21.96 -16.62
CA SER A 395 2.28 -22.19 -17.75
C SER A 395 1.66 -23.58 -17.66
N HIS A 396 0.38 -23.69 -17.98
CA HIS A 396 -0.42 -24.91 -17.87
C HIS A 396 -1.02 -25.20 -19.24
N PRO A 397 -1.00 -26.47 -19.74
CA PRO A 397 -0.69 -27.73 -19.06
C PRO A 397 0.80 -28.14 -19.05
N ASN A 398 1.75 -27.21 -19.21
CA ASN A 398 3.17 -27.55 -19.32
C ASN A 398 3.77 -28.07 -17.99
N GLU A 399 4.83 -28.88 -18.08
CA GLU A 399 5.62 -29.26 -16.92
C GLU A 399 6.45 -28.05 -16.45
N ASN A 400 6.21 -27.59 -15.22
CA ASN A 400 6.81 -26.37 -14.70
C ASN A 400 8.04 -26.66 -13.85
N GLN A 401 9.05 -25.78 -13.94
CA GLN A 401 10.12 -25.76 -12.95
C GLN A 401 9.62 -25.10 -11.66
N LEU A 402 9.31 -25.92 -10.63
CA LEU A 402 8.73 -25.46 -9.37
C LEU A 402 9.69 -24.61 -8.52
N GLU A 403 10.99 -24.89 -8.59
CA GLU A 403 12.03 -24.07 -7.96
C GLU A 403 12.61 -23.06 -8.94
N GLN A 404 12.48 -21.77 -8.64
CA GLN A 404 12.95 -20.69 -9.51
C GLN A 404 13.79 -19.69 -8.72
N LYS A 405 14.76 -19.07 -9.39
CA LYS A 405 15.65 -18.06 -8.79
C LYS A 405 15.94 -16.99 -9.81
N ILE A 406 15.80 -15.73 -9.40
CA ILE A 406 16.04 -14.56 -10.21
C ILE A 406 16.95 -13.57 -9.49
N SER A 407 17.75 -12.85 -10.28
CA SER A 407 18.53 -11.70 -9.84
C SER A 407 17.98 -10.47 -10.55
N LEU A 408 17.63 -9.44 -9.79
CA LEU A 408 17.00 -8.23 -10.26
C LEU A 408 17.84 -7.05 -9.79
N GLN A 409 18.01 -6.03 -10.63
CA GLN A 409 18.60 -4.77 -10.21
C GLN A 409 17.50 -3.74 -10.07
N ILE A 410 17.18 -3.37 -8.84
CA ILE A 410 16.28 -2.25 -8.57
C ILE A 410 17.09 -0.99 -8.84
N SER A 411 16.84 -0.35 -9.97
CA SER A 411 17.54 0.87 -10.38
C SER A 411 16.64 2.06 -10.11
N SER A 412 17.14 3.06 -9.37
CA SER A 412 16.45 4.34 -9.23
C SER A 412 17.30 5.44 -9.85
N SER A 413 16.67 6.27 -10.69
CA SER A 413 17.31 7.45 -11.31
C SER A 413 17.57 8.57 -10.30
N CYS A 414 17.06 8.45 -9.07
CA CYS A 414 17.22 9.41 -7.98
C CYS A 414 17.35 8.70 -6.63
N LEU A 415 17.87 9.41 -5.62
CA LEU A 415 18.01 8.91 -4.25
C LEU A 415 16.63 8.65 -3.64
N ASN A 416 16.17 7.40 -3.72
CA ASN A 416 14.88 6.99 -3.17
C ASN A 416 15.10 5.91 -2.12
N PRO A 417 14.66 6.13 -0.88
CA PRO A 417 14.64 5.08 0.10
C PRO A 417 13.65 4.00 -0.33
N THR A 418 13.98 2.76 -0.05
CA THR A 418 13.19 1.56 -0.27
C THR A 418 13.27 0.72 0.99
N ASN A 419 12.13 0.24 1.49
CA ASN A 419 12.07 -0.67 2.64
C ASN A 419 11.09 -1.82 2.41
N VAL A 420 10.57 -1.96 1.20
CA VAL A 420 9.66 -3.04 0.81
C VAL A 420 9.80 -3.36 -0.67
N LEU A 421 9.68 -4.65 -1.01
CA LEU A 421 9.38 -5.11 -2.35
C LEU A 421 7.90 -5.51 -2.41
N MET A 422 7.16 -4.83 -3.27
CA MET A 422 5.75 -5.09 -3.54
C MET A 422 5.63 -6.23 -4.55
N GLY A 423 4.83 -7.24 -4.22
CA GLY A 423 4.52 -8.38 -5.06
C GLY A 423 3.15 -8.25 -5.72
N TYR A 424 3.12 -8.48 -7.02
CA TYR A 424 1.92 -8.51 -7.86
C TYR A 424 1.88 -9.78 -8.71
N PHE A 425 0.77 -9.97 -9.43
CA PHE A 425 0.70 -10.95 -10.50
C PHE A 425 -0.16 -10.48 -11.67
N GLU A 426 0.05 -11.13 -12.81
CA GLU A 426 -0.81 -11.12 -14.00
C GLU A 426 -1.06 -12.58 -14.41
N ALA A 427 -2.27 -12.90 -14.83
CA ALA A 427 -2.64 -14.21 -15.36
C ALA A 427 -3.37 -14.07 -16.69
N HIS A 428 -2.93 -14.85 -17.66
CA HIS A 428 -3.62 -15.07 -18.91
C HIS A 428 -4.58 -16.24 -18.72
N LEU A 429 -5.87 -15.99 -18.89
CA LEU A 429 -6.90 -17.00 -18.65
C LEU A 429 -7.06 -17.93 -19.85
N TYR A 430 -7.53 -17.38 -20.97
CA TYR A 430 -7.59 -18.01 -22.28
C TYR A 430 -7.82 -16.92 -23.33
N GLY A 431 -7.18 -17.01 -24.49
CA GLY A 431 -7.38 -16.02 -25.57
C GLY A 431 -7.07 -14.58 -25.12
N PRO A 432 -7.99 -13.60 -25.27
CA PRO A 432 -7.75 -12.21 -24.89
C PRO A 432 -7.96 -11.94 -23.38
N PHE A 433 -8.46 -12.90 -22.61
CA PHE A 433 -8.90 -12.65 -21.24
C PHE A 433 -7.75 -12.72 -20.24
N ARG A 434 -7.67 -11.72 -19.37
CA ARG A 434 -6.59 -11.55 -18.39
C ARG A 434 -7.13 -11.04 -17.07
N ILE A 435 -6.43 -11.40 -16.00
CA ILE A 435 -6.67 -10.88 -14.65
C ILE A 435 -5.34 -10.56 -13.97
N GLY A 436 -5.38 -9.72 -12.95
CA GLY A 436 -4.22 -9.49 -12.10
C GLY A 436 -4.33 -8.23 -11.26
N ILE A 437 -3.20 -7.87 -10.66
CA ILE A 437 -3.08 -6.67 -9.81
C ILE A 437 -1.83 -5.83 -10.12
N THR A 438 -1.16 -6.09 -11.24
CA THR A 438 -0.07 -5.23 -11.69
C THR A 438 -0.60 -3.83 -12.03
N PRO A 439 0.16 -2.75 -11.71
CA PRO A 439 -0.28 -1.37 -11.93
C PRO A 439 -0.64 -1.02 -13.38
N ASP A 440 -0.06 -1.74 -14.35
CA ASP A 440 -0.18 -1.43 -15.79
C ASP A 440 -1.39 -2.10 -16.47
N LEU A 441 -2.16 -2.93 -15.75
CA LEU A 441 -3.33 -3.60 -16.32
C LEU A 441 -4.45 -2.63 -16.66
N TYR A 442 -5.24 -2.99 -17.67
CA TYR A 442 -6.45 -2.24 -17.96
C TYR A 442 -7.46 -2.40 -16.83
N LYS A 443 -8.30 -1.38 -16.63
CA LYS A 443 -9.33 -1.38 -15.56
C LYS A 443 -10.26 -2.61 -15.59
N HIS A 444 -10.50 -3.18 -16.77
CA HIS A 444 -11.36 -4.34 -16.96
C HIS A 444 -10.63 -5.69 -16.79
N GLU A 445 -9.34 -5.66 -16.46
CA GLU A 445 -8.51 -6.83 -16.11
C GLU A 445 -8.06 -6.76 -14.64
N TYR A 446 -7.93 -5.55 -14.09
CA TYR A 446 -7.52 -5.32 -12.71
C TYR A 446 -8.56 -5.83 -11.71
N CYS A 447 -8.12 -6.70 -10.81
CA CYS A 447 -8.94 -7.34 -9.80
C CYS A 447 -8.78 -6.66 -8.44
N SER A 448 -9.88 -6.43 -7.74
CA SER A 448 -9.90 -5.72 -6.45
C SER A 448 -9.93 -6.65 -5.24
N SER A 449 -10.10 -7.96 -5.47
CA SER A 449 -10.12 -9.00 -4.44
C SER A 449 -8.75 -9.34 -3.86
N TRP A 450 -7.66 -8.96 -4.51
CA TRP A 450 -6.30 -9.16 -4.01
C TRP A 450 -5.64 -7.85 -3.61
N TYR A 451 -5.07 -7.83 -2.41
CA TYR A 451 -4.07 -6.83 -2.04
C TYR A 451 -2.68 -7.30 -2.46
N PRO A 452 -1.76 -6.40 -2.82
CA PRO A 452 -0.39 -6.77 -3.14
C PRO A 452 0.28 -7.54 -2.00
N MET A 453 1.15 -8.48 -2.37
CA MET A 453 2.04 -9.13 -1.43
C MET A 453 3.18 -8.16 -1.05
N VAL A 454 3.73 -8.31 0.13
CA VAL A 454 4.70 -7.41 0.74
C VAL A 454 5.88 -8.23 1.20
N PHE A 455 7.07 -7.94 0.68
CA PHE A 455 8.33 -8.54 1.11
C PHE A 455 9.19 -7.45 1.77
N PRO A 456 9.22 -7.38 3.11
CA PRO A 456 9.97 -6.37 3.83
C PRO A 456 11.47 -6.45 3.54
N VAL A 457 12.14 -5.30 3.46
CA VAL A 457 13.59 -5.22 3.33
C VAL A 457 14.13 -4.11 4.22
N GLY A 458 15.39 -4.25 4.63
CA GLY A 458 16.14 -3.19 5.27
C GLY A 458 16.17 -1.94 4.40
N LEU A 459 16.26 -0.79 5.05
CA LEU A 459 16.21 0.50 4.38
C LEU A 459 17.42 0.69 3.45
N VAL A 460 17.19 0.65 2.14
CA VAL A 460 18.20 0.90 1.09
C VAL A 460 17.88 2.21 0.36
N GLN A 461 18.90 2.94 -0.12
CA GLN A 461 18.74 4.31 -0.65
C GLN A 461 19.23 4.50 -2.10
N ALA A 462 19.78 3.44 -2.70
CA ALA A 462 20.41 3.47 -4.01
C ALA A 462 20.04 2.21 -4.80
N SER A 463 20.58 2.10 -6.01
CA SER A 463 20.40 0.90 -6.83
C SER A 463 20.90 -0.32 -6.07
N THR A 464 20.02 -1.29 -5.87
CA THR A 464 20.31 -2.52 -5.12
C THR A 464 20.08 -3.76 -5.97
N ASN A 465 20.89 -4.79 -5.73
CA ASN A 465 20.69 -6.10 -6.33
C ASN A 465 19.83 -6.95 -5.40
N VAL A 466 18.72 -7.44 -5.93
CA VAL A 466 17.82 -8.36 -5.26
C VAL A 466 18.01 -9.75 -5.82
N LEU A 467 18.33 -10.69 -4.95
CA LEU A 467 18.26 -12.11 -5.25
C LEU A 467 16.95 -12.64 -4.69
N PHE A 468 16.07 -13.16 -5.55
CA PHE A 468 14.74 -13.63 -5.15
C PHE A 468 14.56 -15.09 -5.60
N SER A 469 14.19 -15.98 -4.68
CA SER A 469 14.06 -17.41 -4.95
C SER A 469 12.71 -17.93 -4.47
N ARG A 470 12.07 -18.75 -5.28
CA ARG A 470 10.97 -19.62 -4.91
C ARG A 470 11.52 -21.02 -4.71
N LYS A 471 11.32 -21.55 -3.52
CA LYS A 471 11.72 -22.89 -3.13
C LYS A 471 10.49 -23.76 -3.02
N SER A 472 10.60 -25.02 -3.44
CA SER A 472 9.52 -25.99 -3.42
C SER A 472 10.09 -27.34 -3.03
N THR A 473 9.39 -28.04 -2.17
CA THR A 473 9.68 -29.41 -1.71
C THR A 473 8.40 -30.23 -1.80
N ARG A 474 8.45 -31.50 -1.39
CA ARG A 474 7.24 -32.34 -1.35
C ARG A 474 6.17 -31.81 -0.38
N ASN A 475 6.55 -31.09 0.67
CA ASN A 475 5.67 -30.74 1.78
C ASN A 475 5.46 -29.23 1.96
N ALA A 476 6.24 -28.40 1.27
CA ALA A 476 6.21 -26.96 1.47
C ALA A 476 6.79 -26.17 0.30
N VAL A 477 6.29 -24.95 0.14
CA VAL A 477 6.77 -23.89 -0.76
C VAL A 477 7.12 -22.67 0.08
N TRP A 478 8.21 -21.96 -0.24
CA TRP A 478 8.52 -20.69 0.40
C TRP A 478 9.30 -19.76 -0.53
N TYR A 479 9.42 -18.50 -0.12
CA TYR A 479 10.22 -17.50 -0.80
C TYR A 479 11.42 -17.12 0.06
N GLU A 480 12.57 -16.94 -0.58
CA GLU A 480 13.77 -16.38 0.02
C GLU A 480 14.16 -15.15 -0.78
N TRP A 481 14.50 -14.06 -0.09
CA TRP A 481 15.04 -12.89 -0.75
C TRP A 481 16.26 -12.34 -0.05
N SER A 482 17.12 -11.68 -0.81
CA SER A 482 18.29 -11.00 -0.28
C SER A 482 18.49 -9.68 -1.00
N VAL A 483 18.80 -8.65 -0.22
CA VAL A 483 19.05 -7.27 -0.67
C VAL A 483 20.32 -6.78 0.01
N ASP A 484 21.30 -6.36 -0.78
CA ASP A 484 22.63 -5.88 -0.31
C ASP A 484 23.31 -6.79 0.74
N GLY A 485 23.12 -8.10 0.62
CA GLY A 485 23.71 -9.11 1.50
C GLY A 485 22.86 -9.52 2.70
N GLU A 486 21.84 -8.73 3.07
CA GLU A 486 20.85 -9.11 4.07
C GLU A 486 19.92 -10.18 3.50
N SER A 487 19.66 -11.26 4.25
CA SER A 487 18.81 -12.38 3.82
C SER A 487 17.52 -12.49 4.65
N TYR A 488 16.42 -12.81 3.99
CA TYR A 488 15.09 -12.91 4.57
C TYR A 488 14.48 -14.30 4.31
N ASN A 489 13.72 -14.80 5.28
CA ASN A 489 13.08 -16.13 5.28
C ASN A 489 13.98 -17.30 4.87
N ARG A 490 15.26 -17.28 5.26
CA ARG A 490 16.22 -18.34 4.92
C ARG A 490 15.72 -19.72 5.37
N ASP A 491 15.76 -20.69 4.48
CA ASP A 491 15.28 -22.07 4.68
C ASP A 491 13.79 -22.14 5.08
N GLY A 492 13.00 -21.10 4.78
CA GLY A 492 11.58 -21.05 5.11
C GLY A 492 11.29 -20.90 6.62
N LYS A 493 12.26 -20.49 7.44
CA LYS A 493 12.11 -20.47 8.91
C LYS A 493 11.01 -19.56 9.44
N GLU A 494 10.71 -18.47 8.71
CA GLU A 494 9.78 -17.43 9.16
C GLU A 494 8.39 -17.61 8.53
N TYR A 495 8.34 -18.18 7.32
CA TYR A 495 7.13 -18.40 6.56
C TYR A 495 7.28 -19.53 5.53
N VAL A 496 6.30 -20.43 5.54
CA VAL A 496 6.11 -21.47 4.53
C VAL A 496 4.65 -21.57 4.14
N ILE A 497 4.41 -21.95 2.90
CA ILE A 497 3.13 -22.42 2.38
C ILE A 497 3.20 -23.95 2.45
N SER A 498 2.40 -24.56 3.32
CA SER A 498 2.39 -26.02 3.46
C SER A 498 1.63 -26.65 2.27
N LEU A 499 2.11 -27.80 1.80
CA LEU A 499 1.48 -28.60 0.74
C LEU A 499 0.66 -29.72 1.36
#